data_AF-A0A925ZDT2-F1
#
_entry.id   AF-A0A925ZDT2-F1
#
_cell.length_a   1.000
_cell.length_b   1.000
_cell.length_c   1.000
_cell.angle_alpha   90.00
_cell.angle_beta   90.00
_cell.angle_gamma   90.00
#
_symmetry.space_group_name_H-M   'P 1'
#
loop_
_entity.id
_entity.type
_entity.pdbx_description
1 polymer ?
#
loop_
_entity_poly.entity_id
_entity_poly.type
_entity_poly.pdbx_seq_one_letter_code
_entity_poly.pdbx_strand_id
1 'polypeptide(L)'
;MDHCVKVKNQETYEKYYEKLGNWHLNVLDECDIEKIKKLLISCKNTIIITNEGEYKSLLSSIKNGDIKRAELELFLFKLDYYLAKIRCLKLELGCHVVSFNKGYKDTKTLRADFSHIYKYICSKKEVQGLYPLIHKRYGYILQGTTSDLMTLKNMKQAKYIRVYIELLCLAEEVNKLWELNVTTLKLQSVFFNPENILIKLEVISERLHKISQLYIIYTKTILKLLKKNTCFQELNPYDEATYDKINDVISYISYYDKFVIQKTFLANQNNIKKMANKVI
;
A
#
# COMPACT_ATOMS: atom_id res chain seq x y z
N MET A 1 -33.93 -39.45 -30.86
CA MET A 1 -33.40 -38.53 -29.84
C MET A 1 -32.60 -37.46 -30.55
N ASP A 2 -33.14 -36.24 -30.54
CA ASP A 2 -32.70 -35.08 -31.29
C ASP A 2 -31.28 -34.61 -30.92
N HIS A 3 -30.34 -34.74 -31.86
CA HIS A 3 -29.02 -34.11 -31.77
C HIS A 3 -28.84 -32.90 -32.68
N CYS A 4 -29.94 -32.38 -33.24
CA CYS A 4 -29.98 -31.03 -33.79
C CYS A 4 -30.18 -30.02 -32.65
N VAL A 5 -29.16 -29.85 -31.80
CA VAL A 5 -28.93 -28.52 -31.22
C VAL A 5 -28.46 -27.67 -32.39
N LYS A 6 -29.44 -27.20 -33.18
CA LYS A 6 -29.24 -26.14 -34.16
C LYS A 6 -28.38 -25.10 -33.49
N VAL A 7 -27.24 -24.84 -34.12
CA VAL A 7 -26.55 -23.56 -34.30
C VAL A 7 -27.41 -22.35 -33.89
N LYS A 8 -27.72 -22.23 -32.60
CA LYS A 8 -28.33 -21.07 -31.95
C LYS A 8 -27.24 -20.10 -31.44
N ASN A 9 -25.97 -20.42 -31.70
CA ASN A 9 -24.81 -19.74 -31.15
C ASN A 9 -24.02 -18.89 -32.16
N GLN A 10 -24.40 -18.86 -33.45
CA GLN A 10 -23.61 -18.15 -34.47
C GLN A 10 -23.85 -16.63 -34.44
N GLU A 11 -25.09 -16.17 -34.23
CA GLU A 11 -25.39 -14.74 -33.95
C GLU A 11 -24.76 -14.27 -32.63
N THR A 12 -24.73 -15.14 -31.62
CA THR A 12 -24.07 -14.86 -30.33
C THR A 12 -22.56 -14.75 -30.51
N TYR A 13 -21.98 -15.58 -31.38
CA TYR A 13 -20.56 -15.58 -31.74
C TYR A 13 -20.14 -14.30 -32.47
N GLU A 14 -20.88 -13.86 -33.50
CA GLU A 14 -20.60 -12.62 -34.21
C GLU A 14 -20.68 -11.41 -33.27
N LYS A 15 -21.69 -11.38 -32.39
CA LYS A 15 -21.80 -10.36 -31.34
C LYS A 15 -20.62 -10.35 -30.37
N TYR A 16 -20.06 -11.50 -30.01
CA TYR A 16 -18.88 -11.57 -29.14
C TYR A 16 -17.60 -11.15 -29.86
N TYR A 17 -17.44 -11.54 -31.12
CA TYR A 17 -16.31 -11.16 -31.96
C TYR A 17 -16.30 -9.66 -32.27
N GLU A 18 -17.46 -9.07 -32.58
CA GLU A 18 -17.63 -7.62 -32.75
C GLU A 18 -17.31 -6.85 -31.46
N LYS A 19 -17.78 -7.33 -30.30
CA LYS A 19 -17.49 -6.71 -29.00
C LYS A 19 -16.03 -6.78 -28.58
N LEU A 20 -15.31 -7.82 -29.00
CA LEU A 20 -13.87 -7.92 -28.80
C LEU A 20 -13.11 -6.90 -29.66
N GLY A 21 -13.62 -6.51 -30.83
CA GLY A 21 -12.95 -5.53 -31.71
C GLY A 21 -11.50 -5.93 -32.01
N ASN A 22 -10.53 -5.05 -31.71
CA ASN A 22 -9.08 -5.30 -31.86
C ASN A 22 -8.46 -6.15 -30.73
N TRP A 23 -9.28 -6.69 -29.81
CA TRP A 23 -8.80 -7.39 -28.64
C TRP A 23 -8.65 -8.87 -28.98
N HIS A 24 -7.40 -9.32 -29.15
CA HIS A 24 -7.08 -10.70 -29.47
C HIS A 24 -6.21 -11.32 -28.38
N LEU A 25 -6.66 -12.44 -27.83
CA LEU A 25 -5.86 -13.29 -26.96
C LEU A 25 -5.62 -14.62 -27.67
N ASN A 26 -4.35 -14.94 -27.92
CA ASN A 26 -3.96 -16.28 -28.36
C ASN A 26 -4.04 -17.19 -27.13
N VAL A 27 -5.18 -17.86 -26.94
CA VAL A 27 -5.44 -18.69 -25.75
C VAL A 27 -4.81 -20.09 -25.84
N LEU A 28 -3.88 -20.31 -26.77
CA LEU A 28 -3.35 -21.64 -26.98
C LEU A 28 -2.28 -22.09 -25.98
N ASP A 29 -1.90 -21.29 -24.96
CA ASP A 29 -1.15 -21.81 -23.80
C ASP A 29 -1.16 -20.83 -22.59
N GLU A 30 -1.40 -21.37 -21.38
CA GLU A 30 -0.95 -20.86 -20.05
C GLU A 30 -1.51 -19.51 -19.50
N CYS A 31 -2.74 -19.09 -19.81
CA CYS A 31 -3.33 -17.93 -19.14
C CYS A 31 -4.09 -18.32 -17.86
N ASP A 32 -3.57 -17.94 -16.69
CA ASP A 32 -4.23 -18.15 -15.38
C ASP A 32 -5.37 -17.14 -15.17
N ILE A 33 -6.52 -17.44 -15.77
CA ILE A 33 -7.73 -16.60 -15.75
C ILE A 33 -8.22 -16.33 -14.31
N GLU A 34 -8.17 -17.33 -13.42
CA GLU A 34 -8.65 -17.18 -12.04
C GLU A 34 -7.78 -16.21 -11.25
N LYS A 35 -6.46 -16.29 -11.43
CA LYS A 35 -5.54 -15.31 -10.85
C LYS A 35 -5.80 -13.90 -11.37
N ILE A 36 -6.04 -13.73 -12.67
CA ILE A 36 -6.35 -12.41 -13.23
C ILE A 36 -7.64 -11.86 -12.63
N LYS A 37 -8.72 -12.65 -12.58
CA LYS A 37 -10.00 -12.22 -11.99
C LYS A 37 -9.84 -11.75 -10.54
N LYS A 38 -9.10 -12.50 -9.72
CA LYS A 38 -8.79 -12.10 -8.34
C LYS A 38 -8.07 -10.76 -8.26
N LEU A 39 -7.09 -10.54 -9.15
CA LEU A 39 -6.36 -9.26 -9.22
C LEU A 39 -7.26 -8.11 -9.65
N LEU A 40 -8.12 -8.32 -10.64
CA LEU A 40 -9.08 -7.30 -11.11
C LEU A 40 -10.03 -6.88 -9.99
N ILE A 41 -10.62 -7.85 -9.28
CA ILE A 41 -11.51 -7.61 -8.13
C ILE A 41 -10.76 -6.85 -7.03
N SER A 42 -9.53 -7.26 -6.70
CA SER A 42 -8.72 -6.60 -5.67
C SER A 42 -8.39 -5.14 -6.03
N CYS A 43 -8.02 -4.87 -7.28
CA CYS A 43 -7.75 -3.50 -7.74
C CYS A 43 -9.02 -2.65 -7.76
N LYS A 44 -10.12 -3.20 -8.27
CA LYS A 44 -11.44 -2.55 -8.28
C LYS A 44 -11.88 -2.16 -6.87
N ASN A 45 -11.82 -3.10 -5.93
CA ASN A 45 -12.17 -2.83 -4.53
C ASN A 45 -11.28 -1.77 -3.89
N THR A 46 -9.97 -1.77 -4.23
CA THR A 46 -9.05 -0.73 -3.75
C THR A 46 -9.48 0.66 -4.25
N ILE A 47 -9.89 0.77 -5.52
CA ILE A 47 -10.38 2.03 -6.10
C ILE A 47 -11.68 2.48 -5.43
N ILE A 48 -12.65 1.58 -5.24
CA ILE A 48 -13.93 1.89 -4.61
C ILE A 48 -13.71 2.43 -3.19
N ILE A 49 -12.98 1.67 -2.35
CA ILE A 49 -12.68 2.07 -0.96
C ILE A 49 -11.94 3.41 -0.92
N THR A 50 -11.03 3.65 -1.86
CA THR A 50 -10.26 4.90 -1.93
C THR A 50 -11.15 6.08 -2.35
N ASN A 51 -12.06 5.87 -3.32
CA ASN A 51 -12.97 6.89 -3.83
C ASN A 51 -14.06 7.31 -2.84
N GLU A 52 -14.44 6.41 -1.93
CA GLU A 52 -15.40 6.70 -0.85
C GLU A 52 -14.73 7.32 0.39
N GLY A 53 -13.40 7.30 0.46
CA GLY A 53 -12.63 7.66 1.66
C GLY A 53 -11.81 8.94 1.57
N GLU A 54 -10.92 9.09 2.57
CA GLU A 54 -10.04 10.26 2.77
C GLU A 54 -9.01 10.50 1.64
N TYR A 55 -8.78 9.50 0.78
CA TYR A 55 -7.81 9.55 -0.33
C TYR A 55 -8.44 9.77 -1.70
N LYS A 56 -9.75 10.04 -1.77
CA LYS A 56 -10.46 10.30 -3.04
C LYS A 56 -9.79 11.38 -3.89
N SER A 57 -9.38 12.48 -3.26
CA SER A 57 -8.74 13.61 -3.93
C SER A 57 -7.37 13.25 -4.52
N LEU A 58 -6.58 12.45 -3.79
CA LEU A 58 -5.32 11.90 -4.28
C LEU A 58 -5.58 11.03 -5.51
N LEU A 59 -6.47 10.05 -5.41
CA LEU A 59 -6.75 9.10 -6.50
C LEU A 59 -7.25 9.82 -7.76
N SER A 60 -8.17 10.78 -7.60
CA SER A 60 -8.69 11.58 -8.72
C SER A 60 -7.59 12.39 -9.41
N SER A 61 -6.66 12.92 -8.63
CA SER A 61 -5.54 13.73 -9.16
C SER A 61 -4.50 12.87 -9.88
N ILE A 62 -4.22 11.67 -9.39
CA ILE A 62 -3.39 10.70 -10.10
C ILE A 62 -4.08 10.25 -11.40
N LYS A 63 -5.38 9.94 -11.33
CA LYS A 63 -6.20 9.55 -12.49
C LYS A 63 -6.14 10.61 -13.60
N ASN A 64 -6.25 11.89 -13.24
CA ASN A 64 -6.26 13.01 -14.17
C ASN A 64 -4.85 13.44 -14.64
N GLY A 65 -3.79 12.91 -14.05
CA GLY A 65 -2.41 13.27 -14.36
C GLY A 65 -1.90 14.54 -13.66
N ASP A 66 -2.66 15.12 -12.74
CA ASP A 66 -2.25 16.27 -11.91
C ASP A 66 -1.07 15.92 -11.00
N ILE A 67 -1.05 14.68 -10.50
CA ILE A 67 0.00 14.16 -9.62
C ILE A 67 0.73 13.02 -10.35
N LYS A 68 2.05 13.11 -10.42
CA LYS A 68 2.86 12.05 -11.01
C LYS A 68 3.03 10.92 -10.00
N ARG A 69 2.91 9.67 -10.45
CA ARG A 69 3.17 8.48 -9.63
C ARG A 69 4.52 8.54 -8.90
N ALA A 70 5.56 9.03 -9.56
CA ALA A 70 6.90 9.18 -8.99
C ALA A 70 6.94 10.09 -7.75
N GLU A 71 6.06 11.09 -7.67
CA GLU A 71 5.95 11.98 -6.50
C GLU A 71 5.37 11.23 -5.30
N LEU A 72 4.31 10.44 -5.52
CA LEU A 72 3.75 9.55 -4.49
C LEU A 72 4.78 8.49 -4.04
N GLU A 73 5.50 7.88 -4.98
CA GLU A 73 6.54 6.88 -4.67
C GLU A 73 7.69 7.48 -3.85
N LEU A 74 8.14 8.68 -4.18
CA LEU A 74 9.16 9.39 -3.39
C LEU A 74 8.67 9.72 -1.99
N PHE A 75 7.42 10.12 -1.85
CA PHE A 75 6.81 10.39 -0.55
C PHE A 75 6.70 9.11 0.29
N LEU A 76 6.21 8.01 -0.30
CA LEU A 76 6.13 6.70 0.33
C LEU A 76 7.50 6.20 0.80
N PHE A 77 8.55 6.36 -0.01
CA PHE A 77 9.91 6.00 0.39
C PHE A 77 10.37 6.73 1.66
N LYS A 78 10.05 8.02 1.79
CA LYS A 78 10.35 8.80 3.00
C LYS A 78 9.50 8.35 4.19
N LEU A 79 8.21 8.08 3.98
CA LEU A 79 7.34 7.57 5.04
C LEU A 79 7.83 6.21 5.57
N ASP A 80 8.21 5.30 4.69
CA ASP A 80 8.69 3.97 5.05
C ASP A 80 9.99 4.04 5.87
N TYR A 81 10.88 4.96 5.52
CA TYR A 81 12.09 5.25 6.30
C TYR A 81 11.75 5.67 7.75
N TYR A 82 10.82 6.62 7.92
CA TYR A 82 10.40 7.05 9.24
C TYR A 82 9.68 5.94 10.01
N LEU A 83 8.81 5.19 9.33
CA LEU A 83 8.08 4.08 9.90
C LEU A 83 9.04 3.01 10.44
N ALA A 84 10.06 2.63 9.67
CA ALA A 84 11.09 1.69 10.10
C ALA A 84 11.83 2.17 11.36
N LYS A 85 12.24 3.44 11.39
CA LYS A 85 12.89 4.02 12.58
C LYS A 85 12.00 4.03 13.81
N ILE A 86 10.73 4.44 13.64
CA ILE A 86 9.76 4.49 14.72
C ILE A 86 9.51 3.09 15.28
N ARG A 87 9.39 2.07 14.42
CA ARG A 87 9.29 0.67 14.84
C ARG A 87 10.48 0.26 15.71
N CYS A 88 11.71 0.57 15.28
CA CYS A 88 12.91 0.28 16.08
C CYS A 88 12.87 0.94 17.45
N LEU A 89 12.53 2.24 17.53
CA LEU A 89 12.45 2.96 18.81
C LEU A 89 11.33 2.43 19.71
N LYS A 90 10.16 2.09 19.15
CA LYS A 90 9.05 1.49 19.92
C LYS A 90 9.43 0.12 20.47
N LEU A 91 10.15 -0.70 19.70
CA LEU A 91 10.70 -1.98 20.18
C LEU A 91 11.74 -1.78 21.29
N GLU A 92 12.63 -0.79 21.17
CA GLU A 92 13.62 -0.47 22.22
C GLU A 92 12.96 0.06 23.50
N LEU A 93 11.88 0.84 23.37
CA LEU A 93 11.10 1.35 24.49
C LEU A 93 10.28 0.24 25.16
N GLY A 94 9.81 -0.75 24.41
CA GLY A 94 9.01 -1.87 24.92
C GLY A 94 7.73 -1.40 25.60
N CYS A 95 7.48 -1.86 26.82
CA CYS A 95 6.35 -1.43 27.63
C CYS A 95 6.65 -0.23 28.55
N HIS A 96 7.85 0.35 28.48
CA HIS A 96 8.25 1.43 29.36
C HIS A 96 7.55 2.74 29.01
N VAL A 97 7.03 3.41 30.03
CA VAL A 97 6.28 4.66 29.86
C VAL A 97 7.16 5.83 30.26
N VAL A 98 7.41 6.75 29.33
CA VAL A 98 8.15 7.99 29.60
C VAL A 98 7.18 9.16 29.56
N SER A 99 7.27 10.04 30.54
CA SER A 99 6.48 11.27 30.58
C SER A 99 7.35 12.48 30.91
N PHE A 100 6.98 13.62 30.33
CA PHE A 100 7.61 14.92 30.57
C PHE A 100 6.59 15.88 31.17
N ASN A 101 6.93 16.49 32.29
CA ASN A 101 6.22 17.65 32.81
C ASN A 101 6.47 18.81 31.84
N LYS A 102 5.39 19.41 31.34
CA LYS A 102 5.41 20.48 30.33
C LYS A 102 6.36 21.60 30.77
N GLY A 103 7.53 21.69 30.13
CA GLY A 103 8.57 22.64 30.51
C GLY A 103 9.75 22.74 29.55
N TYR A 104 9.87 21.84 28.58
CA TYR A 104 10.84 21.99 27.49
C TYR A 104 10.25 22.85 26.36
N LYS A 105 11.10 23.70 25.74
CA LYS A 105 10.68 24.64 24.70
C LYS A 105 10.41 23.98 23.36
N ASP A 106 11.35 23.13 22.93
CA ASP A 106 11.33 22.42 21.67
C ASP A 106 12.13 21.11 21.80
N THR A 107 11.86 20.13 20.93
CA THR A 107 12.47 18.81 21.01
C THR A 107 13.97 18.81 20.67
N LYS A 108 14.47 19.75 19.88
CA LYS A 108 15.91 19.86 19.56
C LYS A 108 16.71 20.28 20.79
N THR A 109 16.24 21.31 21.49
CA THR A 109 16.83 21.76 22.75
C THR A 109 16.77 20.67 23.80
N LEU A 110 15.60 20.01 23.94
CA LEU A 110 15.44 18.87 24.86
C LEU A 110 16.46 17.76 24.57
N ARG A 111 16.66 17.40 23.30
CA ARG A 111 17.63 16.38 22.87
C ARG A 111 19.06 16.78 23.20
N ALA A 112 19.44 18.03 22.94
CA ALA A 112 20.76 18.54 23.25
C ALA A 112 21.03 18.51 24.77
N ASP A 113 20.12 19.04 25.56
CA ASP A 113 20.23 19.08 27.02
C ASP A 113 20.27 17.67 27.62
N PHE A 114 19.39 16.78 27.17
CA PHE A 114 19.40 15.39 27.63
C PHE A 114 20.68 14.65 27.25
N SER A 115 21.28 14.95 26.10
CA SER A 115 22.55 14.33 25.69
C SER A 115 23.69 14.63 26.67
N HIS A 116 23.72 15.82 27.27
CA HIS A 116 24.69 16.15 28.31
C HIS A 116 24.46 15.32 29.58
N ILE A 117 23.21 15.22 30.03
CA ILE A 117 22.82 14.44 31.21
C ILE A 117 23.10 12.94 30.99
N TYR A 118 22.75 12.43 29.81
CA TYR A 118 22.94 11.03 29.46
C TYR A 118 24.43 10.65 29.48
N LYS A 119 25.32 11.49 28.93
CA LYS A 119 26.77 11.28 28.99
C LYS A 119 27.27 11.21 30.43
N TYR A 120 26.79 12.09 31.31
CA TYR A 120 27.11 12.04 32.73
C TYR A 120 26.67 10.70 33.35
N ILE A 121 25.42 10.30 33.16
CA ILE A 121 24.89 9.03 33.70
C ILE A 121 25.63 7.82 33.11
N CYS A 122 26.05 7.84 31.85
CA CYS A 122 26.88 6.75 31.29
C CYS A 122 28.20 6.57 32.05
N SER A 123 28.82 7.68 32.46
CA SER A 123 30.09 7.68 33.20
C SER A 123 29.93 7.30 34.67
N LYS A 124 28.85 7.75 35.32
CA LYS A 124 28.62 7.56 36.77
C LYS A 124 27.63 6.44 37.12
N LYS A 125 26.98 5.83 36.13
CA LYS A 125 25.90 4.82 36.22
C LYS A 125 24.58 5.31 36.83
N GLU A 126 24.63 6.34 37.67
CA GLU A 126 23.47 6.95 38.33
C GLU A 126 23.58 8.48 38.43
N VAL A 127 22.45 9.11 38.73
CA VAL A 127 22.37 10.53 39.06
C VAL A 127 22.74 10.70 40.53
N GLN A 128 23.93 11.24 40.78
CA GLN A 128 24.38 11.54 42.14
C GLN A 128 23.58 12.69 42.76
N GLY A 129 23.38 12.67 44.07
CA GLY A 129 22.51 13.63 44.78
C GLY A 129 22.87 15.11 44.59
N LEU A 130 24.15 15.44 44.41
CA LEU A 130 24.59 16.82 44.14
C LEU A 130 24.38 17.26 42.69
N TYR A 131 24.25 16.33 41.73
CA TYR A 131 24.19 16.67 40.31
C TYR A 131 22.96 17.53 39.94
N PRO A 132 21.73 17.23 40.41
CA PRO A 132 20.58 18.11 40.19
C PRO A 132 20.71 19.49 40.87
N LEU A 133 21.44 19.57 41.99
CA LEU A 133 21.65 20.82 42.73
C LEU A 133 22.63 21.76 42.00
N ILE A 134 23.67 21.19 41.39
CA ILE A 134 24.68 21.92 40.61
C ILE A 134 24.11 22.32 39.24
N HIS A 135 23.37 21.42 38.59
CA HIS A 135 22.84 21.64 37.25
C HIS A 135 21.37 22.02 37.23
N LYS A 136 20.98 23.04 38.01
CA LYS A 136 19.58 23.52 38.11
C LYS A 136 18.93 23.84 36.76
N ARG A 137 19.72 24.27 35.76
CA ARG A 137 19.22 24.52 34.39
C ARG A 137 18.55 23.31 33.73
N TYR A 138 18.93 22.11 34.17
CA TYR A 138 18.36 20.84 33.69
C TYR A 138 17.26 20.30 34.60
N GLY A 139 16.79 21.09 35.59
CA GLY A 139 15.77 20.65 36.54
C GLY A 139 14.49 20.16 35.87
N TYR A 140 14.08 20.79 34.77
CA TYR A 140 12.91 20.37 33.98
C TYR A 140 13.04 18.94 33.42
N ILE A 141 14.26 18.44 33.23
CA ILE A 141 14.54 17.05 32.86
C ILE A 141 14.70 16.20 34.13
N LEU A 142 15.64 16.58 35.00
CA LEU A 142 16.07 15.76 36.14
C LEU A 142 14.93 15.52 37.15
N GLN A 143 14.02 16.48 37.30
CA GLN A 143 12.87 16.41 38.20
C GLN A 143 11.56 16.31 37.43
N GLY A 144 11.50 16.87 36.21
CA GLY A 144 10.28 16.91 35.40
C GLY A 144 10.10 15.72 34.46
N THR A 145 11.05 14.79 34.35
CA THR A 145 10.90 13.60 33.50
C THR A 145 10.80 12.34 34.36
N THR A 146 9.85 11.46 34.00
CA THR A 146 9.73 10.15 34.63
C THR A 146 9.80 9.04 33.59
N SER A 147 10.32 7.89 34.03
CA SER A 147 10.28 6.60 33.34
C SER A 147 9.60 5.63 34.30
N ASP A 148 8.49 5.03 33.87
CA ASP A 148 7.63 4.15 34.68
C ASP A 148 7.23 4.80 36.02
N LEU A 149 6.78 6.06 35.94
CA LEU A 149 6.37 6.89 37.09
C LEU A 149 7.50 7.24 38.08
N MET A 150 8.74 6.82 37.80
CA MET A 150 9.91 7.09 38.63
C MET A 150 10.77 8.18 37.99
N THR A 151 11.25 9.12 38.81
CA THR A 151 12.20 10.13 38.35
C THR A 151 13.52 9.52 37.89
N LEU A 152 14.23 10.25 37.03
CA LEU A 152 15.51 9.84 36.49
C LEU A 152 16.57 9.68 37.59
N LYS A 153 16.98 8.45 37.85
CA LYS A 153 17.99 8.07 38.85
C LYS A 153 19.12 7.23 38.26
N ASN A 154 18.83 6.35 37.30
CA ASN A 154 19.80 5.36 36.82
C ASN A 154 19.91 5.30 35.29
N MET A 155 20.95 4.59 34.83
CA MET A 155 21.23 4.39 33.41
C MET A 155 20.09 3.71 32.64
N LYS A 156 19.32 2.80 33.26
CA LYS A 156 18.20 2.12 32.58
C LYS A 156 17.09 3.11 32.25
N GLN A 157 16.67 3.92 33.22
CA GLN A 157 15.69 5.00 32.99
C GLN A 157 16.21 6.03 31.98
N ALA A 158 17.50 6.38 32.06
CA ALA A 158 18.13 7.30 31.12
C ALA A 158 18.06 6.78 29.66
N LYS A 159 18.20 5.45 29.45
CA LYS A 159 18.06 4.84 28.13
C LYS A 159 16.65 5.02 27.57
N TYR A 160 15.61 4.70 28.35
CA TYR A 160 14.23 4.85 27.89
C TYR A 160 13.87 6.31 27.61
N ILE A 161 14.30 7.22 28.47
CA ILE A 161 14.09 8.66 28.25
C ILE A 161 14.79 9.11 26.95
N ARG A 162 16.02 8.64 26.68
CA ARG A 162 16.71 8.92 25.41
C ARG A 162 15.90 8.46 24.21
N VAL A 163 15.44 7.21 24.24
CA VAL A 163 14.65 6.59 23.15
C VAL A 163 13.36 7.38 22.92
N TYR A 164 12.69 7.80 23.98
CA TYR A 164 11.46 8.58 23.87
C TYR A 164 11.71 9.99 23.30
N ILE A 165 12.82 10.64 23.65
CA ILE A 165 13.20 11.93 23.06
C ILE A 165 13.46 11.79 21.55
N GLU A 166 14.12 10.71 21.12
CA GLU A 166 14.28 10.43 19.69
C GLU A 166 12.92 10.21 19.01
N LEU A 167 11.98 9.52 19.67
CA LEU A 167 10.63 9.33 19.15
C LEU A 167 9.86 10.66 19.03
N LEU A 168 10.00 11.57 19.99
CA LEU A 168 9.47 12.93 19.93
C LEU A 168 10.03 13.70 18.71
N CYS A 169 11.34 13.63 18.50
CA CYS A 169 12.00 14.28 17.36
C CYS A 169 11.48 13.71 16.03
N LEU A 170 11.38 12.38 15.91
CA LEU A 170 10.84 11.74 14.71
C LEU A 170 9.38 12.11 14.46
N ALA A 171 8.56 12.24 15.51
CA ALA A 171 7.18 12.67 15.35
C ALA A 171 7.07 14.07 14.77
N GLU A 172 7.91 15.01 15.21
CA GLU A 172 7.98 16.33 14.57
C GLU A 172 8.46 16.28 13.12
N GLU A 173 9.46 15.45 12.81
CA GLU A 173 9.96 15.29 11.44
C GLU A 173 8.90 14.70 10.51
N VAL A 174 8.12 13.72 10.99
CA VAL A 174 6.98 13.15 10.25
C VAL A 174 5.87 14.17 10.06
N ASN A 175 5.51 14.96 11.08
CA ASN A 175 4.52 16.03 10.93
C ASN A 175 4.97 17.05 9.86
N LYS A 176 6.24 17.49 9.91
CA LYS A 176 6.79 18.40 8.89
C LYS A 176 6.77 17.78 7.49
N LEU A 177 7.15 16.51 7.36
CA LEU A 177 7.07 15.79 6.09
C LEU A 177 5.63 15.75 5.58
N TRP A 178 4.66 15.44 6.46
CA TRP A 178 3.24 15.36 6.10
C TRP A 178 2.70 16.72 5.65
N GLU A 179 2.93 17.78 6.44
CA GLU A 179 2.50 19.14 6.14
C GLU A 179 3.04 19.63 4.79
N LEU A 180 4.32 19.38 4.50
CA LEU A 180 4.93 19.75 3.23
C LEU A 180 4.33 19.04 2.01
N ASN A 181 3.69 17.88 2.20
CA ASN A 181 3.13 17.07 1.11
C ASN A 181 1.60 17.08 1.07
N VAL A 182 0.92 17.60 2.10
CA VAL A 182 -0.54 17.56 2.22
C VAL A 182 -1.21 18.27 1.04
N THR A 183 -0.70 19.45 0.68
CA THR A 183 -1.23 20.24 -0.43
C THR A 183 -0.86 19.62 -1.77
N THR A 184 0.41 19.25 -1.95
CA THR A 184 0.93 18.68 -3.20
C THR A 184 0.22 17.38 -3.56
N LEU A 185 -0.02 16.52 -2.58
CA LEU A 185 -0.66 15.22 -2.79
C LEU A 185 -2.18 15.25 -2.60
N LYS A 186 -2.77 16.43 -2.33
CA LYS A 186 -4.20 16.63 -2.01
C LYS A 186 -4.71 15.66 -0.92
N LEU A 187 -3.91 15.50 0.13
CA LEU A 187 -4.20 14.66 1.30
C LEU A 187 -4.93 15.45 2.38
N GLN A 188 -5.55 14.74 3.33
CA GLN A 188 -6.10 15.35 4.54
C GLN A 188 -4.99 15.66 5.55
N SER A 189 -5.20 16.75 6.31
CA SER A 189 -4.29 17.09 7.41
C SER A 189 -4.39 16.05 8.51
N VAL A 190 -3.24 15.56 8.97
CA VAL A 190 -3.12 14.58 10.04
C VAL A 190 -2.02 15.03 10.97
N PHE A 191 -2.30 14.97 12.27
CA PHE A 191 -1.29 15.19 13.31
C PHE A 191 -0.84 13.87 13.93
N PHE A 192 0.47 13.68 13.98
CA PHE A 192 1.14 12.52 14.55
C PHE A 192 1.70 12.86 15.92
N ASN A 193 1.24 12.15 16.96
CA ASN A 193 1.81 12.26 18.30
C ASN A 193 2.65 11.03 18.63
N PRO A 194 3.66 11.12 19.51
CA PRO A 194 4.55 10.00 19.83
C PRO A 194 3.83 8.74 20.32
N GLU A 195 2.67 8.90 20.96
CA GLU A 195 1.91 7.81 21.56
C GLU A 195 1.32 6.89 20.46
N ASN A 196 0.70 7.48 19.43
CA ASN A 196 -0.01 6.76 18.36
C ASN A 196 0.65 6.82 16.98
N ILE A 197 1.80 7.49 16.84
CA ILE A 197 2.45 7.70 15.53
C ILE A 197 2.67 6.40 14.76
N LEU A 198 3.11 5.32 15.42
CA LEU A 198 3.36 4.05 14.75
C LEU A 198 2.09 3.53 14.07
N ILE A 199 1.02 3.36 14.84
CA ILE A 199 -0.25 2.80 14.34
C ILE A 199 -0.83 3.69 13.23
N LYS A 200 -0.84 5.01 13.42
CA LYS A 200 -1.34 5.94 12.39
C LYS A 200 -0.53 5.85 11.11
N LEU A 201 0.79 5.88 11.22
CA LEU A 201 1.69 5.87 10.07
C LEU A 201 1.63 4.52 9.31
N GLU A 202 1.44 3.41 10.02
CA GLU A 202 1.23 2.08 9.40
C GLU A 202 -0.03 2.05 8.55
N VAL A 203 -1.16 2.49 9.11
CA VAL A 203 -2.44 2.50 8.40
C VAL A 203 -2.37 3.41 7.17
N ILE A 204 -1.78 4.61 7.32
CA ILE A 204 -1.62 5.57 6.22
C ILE A 204 -0.68 5.01 5.15
N SER A 205 0.50 4.51 5.54
CA SER A 205 1.48 3.94 4.61
C SER A 205 0.88 2.78 3.83
N GLU A 206 0.18 1.85 4.49
CA GLU A 206 -0.48 0.72 3.84
C GLU A 206 -1.50 1.18 2.77
N ARG A 207 -2.35 2.15 3.09
CA ARG A 207 -3.35 2.67 2.15
C ARG A 207 -2.70 3.35 0.96
N LEU A 208 -1.70 4.20 1.18
CA LEU A 208 -0.98 4.89 0.12
C LEU A 208 -0.19 3.91 -0.79
N HIS A 209 0.40 2.85 -0.21
CA HIS A 209 1.04 1.78 -0.98
C HIS A 209 0.05 1.04 -1.87
N LYS A 210 -1.14 0.69 -1.37
CA LYS A 210 -2.19 0.05 -2.19
C LYS A 210 -2.56 0.91 -3.40
N ILE A 211 -2.71 2.23 -3.22
CA ILE A 211 -2.98 3.17 -4.31
C ILE A 211 -1.81 3.19 -5.31
N SER A 212 -0.57 3.34 -4.82
CA SER A 212 0.62 3.38 -5.68
C SER A 212 0.81 2.10 -6.50
N GLN A 213 0.50 0.94 -5.92
CA GLN A 213 0.67 -0.37 -6.53
C GLN A 213 -0.32 -0.68 -7.66
N LEU A 214 -1.45 0.03 -7.77
CA LEU A 214 -2.45 -0.19 -8.83
C LEU A 214 -1.81 -0.21 -10.23
N TYR A 215 -0.94 0.76 -10.53
CA TYR A 215 -0.23 0.81 -11.81
C TYR A 215 0.70 -0.39 -12.03
N ILE A 216 1.40 -0.84 -10.99
CA ILE A 216 2.34 -1.97 -11.09
C ILE A 216 1.57 -3.27 -11.29
N ILE A 217 0.52 -3.51 -10.51
CA ILE A 217 -0.33 -4.69 -10.65
C ILE A 217 -0.95 -4.74 -12.04
N TYR A 218 -1.47 -3.60 -12.51
CA TYR A 218 -2.02 -3.47 -13.85
C TYR A 218 -0.96 -3.78 -14.93
N THR A 219 0.14 -3.02 -14.98
CA THR A 219 1.11 -3.08 -16.09
C THR A 219 2.00 -4.32 -16.05
N LYS A 220 2.47 -4.75 -14.88
CA LYS A 220 3.46 -5.83 -14.76
C LYS A 220 2.85 -7.20 -14.49
N THR A 221 1.62 -7.24 -13.98
CA THR A 221 0.95 -8.51 -13.64
C THR A 221 -0.20 -8.78 -14.59
N ILE A 222 -1.22 -7.91 -14.65
CA ILE A 222 -2.41 -8.14 -15.48
C ILE A 222 -2.04 -8.14 -16.97
N LEU A 223 -1.42 -7.07 -17.48
CA LEU A 223 -1.04 -7.00 -18.90
C LEU A 223 -0.04 -8.08 -19.32
N LYS A 224 0.86 -8.48 -18.40
CA LYS A 224 1.83 -9.55 -18.66
C LYS A 224 1.14 -10.91 -18.77
N LEU A 225 0.20 -11.22 -17.87
CA LEU A 225 -0.58 -12.45 -17.92
C LEU A 225 -1.45 -12.52 -19.19
N LEU A 226 -1.89 -11.37 -19.70
CA LEU A 226 -2.64 -11.26 -20.95
C LEU A 226 -1.75 -11.29 -22.23
N LYS A 227 -0.44 -11.58 -22.09
CA LYS A 227 0.54 -11.83 -23.18
C LYS A 227 0.56 -10.78 -24.31
N LYS A 228 0.72 -9.48 -24.00
CA LYS A 228 1.10 -8.36 -24.90
C LYS A 228 0.23 -8.05 -26.15
N ASN A 229 -0.67 -8.94 -26.59
CA ASN A 229 -1.37 -8.83 -27.89
C ASN A 229 -2.71 -8.08 -27.85
N THR A 230 -3.04 -7.46 -26.72
CA THR A 230 -4.31 -6.75 -26.52
C THR A 230 -4.02 -5.26 -26.36
N CYS A 231 -4.65 -4.44 -27.20
CA CYS A 231 -4.48 -2.99 -27.19
C CYS A 231 -5.16 -2.38 -25.94
N PHE A 232 -4.46 -2.48 -24.81
CA PHE A 232 -4.84 -1.90 -23.52
C PHE A 232 -4.28 -0.48 -23.32
N GLN A 233 -3.68 0.12 -24.37
CA GLN A 233 -2.86 1.33 -24.26
C GLN A 233 -3.65 2.58 -23.81
N GLU A 234 -4.98 2.53 -23.81
CA GLU A 234 -5.85 3.66 -23.44
C GLU A 234 -6.53 3.50 -22.07
N LEU A 235 -6.31 2.40 -21.36
CA LEU A 235 -6.97 2.19 -20.08
C LEU A 235 -6.20 2.82 -18.93
N ASN A 236 -6.93 3.52 -18.05
CA ASN A 236 -6.35 4.16 -16.88
C ASN A 236 -6.39 3.20 -15.67
N PRO A 237 -5.23 2.79 -15.10
CA PRO A 237 -5.19 1.85 -13.97
C PRO A 237 -5.82 2.37 -12.68
N TYR A 238 -6.10 3.67 -12.61
CA TYR A 238 -6.74 4.33 -11.47
C TYR A 238 -8.25 4.54 -11.69
N ASP A 239 -8.81 4.01 -12.77
CA ASP A 239 -10.23 4.07 -13.08
C ASP A 239 -10.92 2.72 -12.87
N GLU A 240 -12.10 2.73 -12.26
CA GLU A 240 -12.88 1.52 -12.01
C GLU A 240 -13.28 0.84 -13.33
N ALA A 241 -13.73 1.65 -14.30
CA ALA A 241 -14.22 1.18 -15.59
C ALA A 241 -13.16 0.39 -16.38
N THR A 242 -11.87 0.63 -16.11
CA THR A 242 -10.76 -0.15 -16.69
C THR A 242 -10.87 -1.62 -16.30
N TYR A 243 -11.15 -1.91 -15.04
CA TYR A 243 -11.19 -3.28 -14.52
C TYR A 243 -12.43 -4.02 -15.00
N ASP A 244 -13.57 -3.32 -15.11
CA ASP A 244 -14.81 -3.88 -15.67
C ASP A 244 -14.62 -4.27 -17.13
N LYS A 245 -14.05 -3.38 -17.95
CA LYS A 245 -13.76 -3.68 -19.36
C LYS A 245 -12.84 -4.89 -19.53
N ILE A 246 -11.79 -5.01 -18.71
CA ILE A 246 -10.89 -6.17 -18.78
C ILE A 246 -11.61 -7.45 -18.36
N ASN A 247 -12.45 -7.39 -17.33
CA ASN A 247 -13.21 -8.54 -16.86
C ASN A 247 -14.23 -9.03 -17.89
N ASP A 248 -14.90 -8.11 -18.58
CA ASP A 248 -15.81 -8.43 -19.68
C ASP A 248 -15.08 -9.14 -20.81
N VAL A 249 -13.93 -8.63 -21.22
CA VAL A 249 -13.10 -9.25 -22.26
C VAL A 249 -12.62 -10.63 -21.86
N ILE A 250 -12.12 -10.82 -20.64
CA ILE A 250 -11.72 -12.14 -20.15
C ILE A 250 -12.90 -13.11 -20.17
N SER A 251 -14.09 -12.62 -19.84
CA SER A 251 -15.32 -13.42 -19.92
C SER A 251 -15.63 -13.82 -21.36
N TYR A 252 -15.57 -12.88 -22.31
CA TYR A 252 -15.78 -13.15 -23.74
C TYR A 252 -14.76 -14.14 -24.31
N ILE A 253 -13.51 -14.07 -23.88
CA ILE A 253 -12.45 -15.01 -24.29
C ILE A 253 -12.76 -16.41 -23.77
N SER A 254 -13.14 -16.54 -22.48
CA SER A 254 -13.54 -17.83 -21.91
C SER A 254 -14.72 -18.46 -22.65
N TYR A 255 -15.66 -17.65 -23.15
CA TYR A 255 -16.75 -18.14 -24.00
C TYR A 255 -16.28 -18.55 -25.40
N TYR A 256 -15.37 -17.78 -26.01
CA TYR A 256 -14.77 -18.10 -27.30
C TYR A 256 -14.05 -19.45 -27.29
N ASP A 257 -13.23 -19.72 -26.27
CA ASP A 257 -12.49 -20.98 -26.17
C ASP A 257 -13.43 -22.19 -26.04
N LYS A 258 -14.47 -22.07 -25.20
CA LYS A 258 -15.49 -23.12 -25.07
C LYS A 258 -16.17 -23.39 -26.41
N PHE A 259 -16.45 -22.35 -27.18
CA PHE A 259 -17.05 -22.48 -28.50
C PHE A 259 -16.10 -23.13 -29.52
N VAL A 260 -14.83 -22.74 -29.57
CA VAL A 260 -13.82 -23.33 -30.47
C VAL A 260 -13.59 -24.80 -30.14
N ILE A 261 -13.48 -25.15 -28.86
CA ILE A 261 -13.35 -26.55 -28.41
C ILE A 261 -14.58 -27.36 -28.83
N GLN A 262 -15.80 -26.85 -28.61
CA GLN A 262 -17.03 -27.52 -29.03
C GLN A 262 -17.12 -27.69 -30.55
N LYS A 263 -16.76 -26.67 -31.33
CA LYS A 263 -16.76 -26.73 -32.80
C LYS A 263 -15.76 -27.77 -33.31
N THR A 264 -14.56 -27.80 -32.73
CA THR A 264 -13.51 -28.78 -33.08
C THR A 264 -13.94 -30.20 -32.73
N PHE A 265 -14.55 -30.39 -31.56
CA PHE A 265 -15.12 -31.67 -31.14
C PHE A 265 -16.22 -32.16 -32.09
N LEU A 266 -17.17 -31.29 -32.45
CA LEU A 266 -18.25 -31.60 -33.40
C LEU A 266 -17.70 -31.92 -34.80
N ALA A 267 -16.70 -31.18 -35.26
CA ALA A 267 -16.02 -31.45 -36.54
C ALA A 267 -15.33 -32.81 -36.53
N ASN A 268 -14.64 -33.16 -35.44
CA ASN A 268 -14.00 -34.46 -35.26
C ASN A 268 -15.02 -35.60 -35.20
N GLN A 269 -16.14 -35.46 -34.48
CA GLN A 269 -17.21 -36.45 -34.48
C GLN A 269 -17.84 -36.66 -35.87
N ASN A 270 -18.05 -35.58 -36.62
CA ASN A 270 -18.58 -35.66 -37.98
C ASN A 270 -17.60 -36.33 -38.94
N ASN A 271 -16.29 -36.08 -38.78
CA ASN A 271 -15.26 -36.77 -39.54
C ASN A 271 -15.21 -38.27 -39.22
N ILE A 272 -15.31 -38.64 -37.93
CA ILE A 272 -15.38 -40.05 -37.51
C ILE A 272 -16.63 -40.74 -38.09
N LYS A 273 -17.80 -40.10 -38.03
CA LYS A 273 -19.04 -40.62 -38.65
C LYS A 273 -18.92 -40.80 -40.16
N LYS A 274 -18.30 -39.83 -40.86
CA LYS A 274 -18.04 -39.93 -42.30
C LYS A 274 -17.06 -41.05 -42.64
N MET A 275 -16.08 -41.31 -41.80
CA MET A 275 -15.17 -42.45 -41.98
C MET A 275 -15.89 -43.77 -41.70
N ALA A 276 -16.70 -43.86 -40.65
CA ALA A 276 -17.48 -45.06 -40.34
C ALA A 276 -18.51 -45.41 -41.43
N ASN A 277 -19.15 -44.42 -42.04
CA ASN A 277 -20.10 -44.62 -43.14
C ASN A 277 -19.43 -44.93 -44.50
N LYS A 278 -18.10 -44.84 -44.59
CA LYS A 278 -17.33 -45.21 -45.80
C LYS A 278 -16.80 -46.66 -45.75
N VAL A 279 -17.03 -47.38 -44.65
CA VAL A 279 -16.53 -48.76 -44.42
C VAL A 279 -17.65 -49.81 -44.60
N ILE A 280 -18.81 -49.43 -45.14
CA ILE A 280 -19.91 -50.36 -45.51
C ILE A 280 -20.04 -50.38 -47.03
#